data_AF-A0A0K8RHE6-F1
#
_entry.id   AF-A0A0K8RHE6-F1
#
_cell.length_a   1.000
_cell.length_b   1.000
_cell.length_c   1.000
_cell.angle_alpha   90.00
_cell.angle_beta   90.00
_cell.angle_gamma   90.00
#
_symmetry.space_group_name_H-M   'P 1'
#
loop_
_entity.id
_entity.type
_entity.pdbx_description
1 polymer ?
#
loop_
_entity_poly.entity_id
_entity_poly.type
_entity_poly.pdbx_seq_one_letter_code
_entity_poly.pdbx_strand_id
1 'polypeptide(L)'
;MKIIGFVLISTFVVTVATAKSSPMTAHERRMRIKLHKYARNWANHLARQRFGKPISHSPASRKLGENIYWYTTSRASYKVSAKIAITYWYEEKKYYGYNHPGFSSQTAHFTQVVWKSSRTLGCAKSRAHEGHFYRFFVVCNYYIKGNILNRFKQNVPRPR
;
A
#
# COMPACT_ATOMS: atom_id res chain seq x y z
N MET A 1 10.95 46.33 16.26
CA MET A 1 11.82 45.77 15.20
C MET A 1 11.20 44.45 14.76
N LYS A 2 10.78 44.36 13.49
CA LYS A 2 10.29 43.14 12.80
C LYS A 2 11.44 42.11 12.75
N ILE A 3 11.22 40.80 12.73
CA ILE A 3 10.94 39.91 11.56
C ILE A 3 10.57 38.54 12.18
N ILE A 4 9.34 38.03 12.06
CA ILE A 4 8.79 37.13 11.01
C ILE A 4 9.53 35.79 10.89
N GLY A 5 8.79 34.68 11.09
CA GLY A 5 9.28 33.33 10.81
C GLY A 5 8.31 32.20 11.15
N PHE A 6 7.02 32.36 10.89
CA PHE A 6 6.06 31.25 10.88
C PHE A 6 6.39 30.34 9.69
N VAL A 7 7.01 29.18 9.94
CA VAL A 7 6.94 28.05 9.02
C VAL A 7 5.86 27.11 9.55
N LEU A 8 4.60 27.51 9.30
CA LEU A 8 3.50 26.56 9.22
C LEU A 8 3.78 25.68 8.01
N ILE A 9 4.31 24.48 8.25
CA ILE A 9 4.24 23.40 7.26
C ILE A 9 2.77 22.99 7.16
N SER A 10 2.10 23.74 6.30
CA SER A 10 0.69 23.65 5.96
C SER A 10 0.37 22.30 5.33
N THR A 11 -0.87 21.86 5.56
CA THR A 11 -1.57 20.72 4.96
C THR A 11 -1.24 19.33 5.52
N PHE A 12 -1.64 19.15 6.78
CA PHE A 12 -2.28 17.93 7.22
C PHE A 12 -3.60 17.74 6.43
N VAL A 13 -3.50 17.26 5.19
CA VAL A 13 -4.66 16.84 4.39
C VAL A 13 -4.37 15.48 3.78
N VAL A 14 -4.22 14.48 4.66
CA VAL A 14 -4.77 13.16 4.34
C VAL A 14 -6.25 13.25 4.70
N THR A 15 -7.05 13.84 3.81
CA THR A 15 -8.50 13.68 3.83
C THR A 15 -8.79 12.21 3.48
N VAL A 16 -8.81 11.35 4.49
CA VAL A 16 -9.92 10.40 4.60
C VAL A 16 -11.04 11.16 5.33
N ALA A 17 -11.59 12.18 4.70
CA ALA A 17 -12.72 12.94 5.24
C ALA A 17 -13.69 13.29 4.11
N THR A 18 -14.32 12.24 3.57
CA THR A 18 -15.77 12.22 3.39
C THR A 18 -16.29 10.89 3.94
N ALA A 19 -16.19 10.73 5.25
CA ALA A 19 -17.17 10.02 6.05
C ALA A 19 -16.90 10.45 7.48
N LYS A 20 -17.91 11.00 8.18
CA LYS A 20 -18.03 10.73 9.62
C LYS A 20 -17.64 9.28 9.82
N SER A 21 -16.83 8.93 10.83
CA SER A 21 -16.47 7.53 11.08
C SER A 21 -17.71 6.74 11.49
N SER A 22 -18.57 6.45 10.51
CA SER A 22 -19.69 5.55 10.63
C SER A 22 -19.11 4.22 11.07
N PRO A 23 -19.71 3.55 12.06
CA PRO A 23 -19.25 2.25 12.46
C PRO A 23 -19.21 1.34 11.23
N MET A 24 -18.03 0.75 11.00
CA MET A 24 -17.80 -0.18 9.89
C MET A 24 -18.88 -1.26 9.88
N THR A 25 -19.53 -1.44 8.75
CA THR A 25 -20.63 -2.41 8.59
C THR A 25 -20.14 -3.83 8.89
N ALA A 26 -21.06 -4.73 9.22
CA ALA A 26 -20.73 -6.15 9.42
C ALA A 26 -20.07 -6.76 8.18
N HIS A 27 -20.49 -6.34 6.98
CA HIS A 27 -19.89 -6.76 5.72
C HIS A 27 -18.42 -6.29 5.59
N GLU A 28 -18.15 -5.01 5.78
CA GLU A 28 -16.78 -4.46 5.72
C GLU A 28 -15.87 -5.10 6.77
N ARG A 29 -16.39 -5.37 7.98
CA ARG A 29 -15.63 -6.06 9.02
C ARG A 29 -15.24 -7.48 8.59
N ARG A 30 -16.18 -8.25 8.03
CA ARG A 30 -15.92 -9.60 7.49
C ARG A 30 -14.91 -9.53 6.34
N MET A 31 -15.06 -8.56 5.44
CA MET A 31 -14.13 -8.36 4.33
C MET A 31 -12.72 -8.02 4.81
N ARG A 32 -12.56 -7.13 5.79
CA ARG A 32 -11.26 -6.80 6.38
C ARG A 32 -10.53 -8.03 6.92
N ILE A 33 -11.26 -8.89 7.65
CA ILE A 33 -10.71 -10.15 8.19
C ILE A 33 -10.26 -11.07 7.05
N LYS A 34 -11.07 -11.22 5.99
CA LYS A 34 -10.73 -12.02 4.81
C LYS A 34 -9.49 -11.50 4.08
N LEU A 35 -9.42 -10.19 3.84
CA LEU A 35 -8.27 -9.55 3.19
C LEU A 35 -6.99 -9.70 4.02
N HIS A 36 -7.07 -9.51 5.34
CA HIS A 36 -5.94 -9.76 6.24
C HIS A 36 -5.44 -11.21 6.15
N LYS A 37 -6.36 -12.19 6.10
CA LYS A 37 -6.00 -13.61 5.95
C LYS A 37 -5.26 -13.86 4.62
N TYR A 38 -5.71 -13.28 3.51
CA TYR A 38 -5.02 -13.40 2.22
C TYR A 38 -3.63 -12.77 2.25
N ALA A 39 -3.53 -11.54 2.76
CA ALA A 39 -2.26 -10.83 2.88
C ALA A 39 -1.28 -11.61 3.75
N ARG A 40 -1.73 -12.16 4.88
CA ARG A 40 -0.91 -12.98 5.79
C ARG A 40 -0.43 -14.25 5.13
N ASN A 41 -1.31 -14.96 4.44
CA ASN A 41 -0.94 -16.18 3.74
C ASN A 41 0.10 -15.89 2.65
N TRP A 42 -0.05 -14.81 1.90
CA TRP A 42 0.89 -14.46 0.84
C TRP A 42 2.23 -13.93 1.38
N ALA A 43 2.22 -13.07 2.40
CA ALA A 43 3.45 -12.62 3.06
C ALA A 43 4.25 -13.80 3.62
N ASN A 44 3.57 -14.79 4.23
CA ASN A 44 4.21 -16.02 4.70
C ASN A 44 4.70 -16.92 3.56
N HIS A 45 3.97 -16.98 2.44
CA HIS A 45 4.42 -17.72 1.25
C HIS A 45 5.73 -17.13 0.71
N LEU A 46 5.78 -15.81 0.50
CA LEU A 46 6.99 -15.10 0.05
C LEU A 46 8.16 -15.29 1.04
N ALA A 47 7.89 -15.23 2.35
CA ALA A 47 8.91 -15.42 3.38
C ALA A 47 9.47 -16.85 3.45
N ARG A 48 8.80 -17.86 2.89
CA ARG A 48 9.31 -19.24 2.81
C ARG A 48 10.13 -19.51 1.55
N GLN A 49 10.09 -18.60 0.57
CA GLN A 49 10.89 -18.74 -0.65
C GLN A 49 12.36 -18.45 -0.35
N ARG A 50 13.26 -19.18 -1.04
CA ARG A 50 14.70 -18.89 -0.99
C ARG A 50 14.97 -17.46 -1.47
N PHE A 51 15.98 -16.83 -0.89
CA PHE A 51 16.39 -15.49 -1.28
C PHE A 51 16.81 -15.51 -2.77
N GLY A 52 16.55 -14.42 -3.48
CA GLY A 52 16.74 -14.34 -4.93
C GLY A 52 15.60 -14.90 -5.79
N LYS A 53 14.64 -15.64 -5.22
CA LYS A 53 13.40 -15.95 -5.96
C LYS A 53 12.61 -14.66 -6.28
N PRO A 54 12.03 -14.54 -7.48
CA PRO A 54 11.23 -13.38 -7.85
C PRO A 54 10.05 -13.17 -6.90
N ILE A 55 9.81 -11.92 -6.52
CA ILE A 55 8.63 -11.55 -5.74
C ILE A 55 7.48 -11.31 -6.71
N SER A 56 6.45 -12.15 -6.62
CA SER A 56 5.28 -12.09 -7.49
C SER A 56 3.99 -11.79 -6.71
N HIS A 57 2.99 -11.32 -7.44
CA HIS A 57 1.65 -11.12 -6.90
C HIS A 57 0.94 -12.45 -6.59
N SER A 58 0.05 -12.42 -5.61
CA SER A 58 -0.73 -13.59 -5.22
C SER A 58 -1.76 -13.97 -6.29
N PRO A 59 -2.22 -15.24 -6.35
CA PRO A 59 -3.38 -15.60 -7.17
C PRO A 59 -4.63 -14.78 -6.85
N ALA A 60 -4.79 -14.33 -5.60
CA ALA A 60 -5.91 -13.51 -5.17
C ALA A 60 -5.91 -12.11 -5.81
N SER A 61 -4.74 -11.59 -6.22
CA SER A 61 -4.59 -10.32 -6.95
C SER A 61 -5.35 -10.28 -8.28
N ARG A 62 -5.77 -11.43 -8.82
CA ARG A 62 -6.67 -11.48 -9.99
C ARG A 62 -8.01 -10.79 -9.70
N LYS A 63 -8.55 -10.94 -8.48
CA LYS A 63 -9.84 -10.39 -8.05
C LYS A 63 -9.71 -9.22 -7.07
N LEU A 64 -8.57 -9.08 -6.41
CA LEU A 64 -8.30 -8.05 -5.40
C LEU A 64 -7.21 -7.09 -5.88
N GLY A 65 -7.17 -5.88 -5.32
CA GLY A 65 -5.96 -5.07 -5.39
C GLY A 65 -4.87 -5.68 -4.51
N GLU A 66 -3.61 -5.48 -4.86
CA GLU A 66 -2.48 -5.94 -4.05
C GLU A 66 -1.28 -5.02 -4.19
N ASN A 67 -0.71 -4.62 -3.05
CA ASN A 67 0.61 -4.00 -2.99
C ASN A 67 1.53 -4.88 -2.16
N ILE A 68 2.79 -5.00 -2.60
CA ILE A 68 3.84 -5.75 -1.91
C ILE A 68 5.03 -4.82 -1.70
N TYR A 69 5.48 -4.71 -0.45
CA TYR A 69 6.74 -4.10 -0.09
C TYR A 69 7.65 -5.20 0.41
N TRP A 70 8.91 -5.16 0.01
CA TRP A 70 9.92 -6.05 0.54
C TRP A 70 11.26 -5.33 0.72
N TYR A 71 12.04 -5.80 1.69
CA TYR A 71 13.36 -5.23 1.98
C TYR A 71 14.27 -6.31 2.57
N THR A 72 15.53 -6.32 2.15
CA THR A 72 16.55 -7.26 2.63
C THR A 72 17.64 -6.49 3.38
N THR A 73 18.09 -7.00 4.53
CA THR A 73 19.16 -6.38 5.32
C THR A 73 19.85 -7.42 6.21
N SER A 74 21.13 -7.20 6.54
CA SER A 74 21.86 -8.00 7.54
C SER A 74 21.54 -7.56 8.99
N ARG A 75 20.80 -6.46 9.18
CA ARG A 75 20.48 -5.92 10.51
C ARG A 75 19.33 -6.69 11.15
N ALA A 76 19.63 -7.58 12.08
CA ALA A 76 18.65 -8.35 12.86
C ALA A 76 17.64 -7.46 13.62
N SER A 77 18.06 -6.25 14.02
CA SER A 77 17.25 -5.28 14.75
C SER A 77 16.28 -4.47 13.87
N TYR A 78 16.35 -4.59 12.54
CA TYR A 78 15.44 -3.87 11.64
C TYR A 78 13.99 -4.30 11.87
N LYS A 79 13.10 -3.31 11.95
CA LYS A 79 11.65 -3.53 12.11
C LYS A 79 10.91 -2.91 10.94
N VAL A 80 10.30 -3.75 10.11
CA VAL A 80 9.36 -3.27 9.10
C VAL A 80 8.02 -2.87 9.73
N SER A 81 7.51 -1.71 9.33
CA SER A 81 6.19 -1.22 9.70
C SER A 81 5.31 -1.03 8.46
N ALA A 82 3.99 -1.06 8.65
CA ALA A 82 3.06 -0.74 7.58
C ALA A 82 3.23 0.70 7.08
N LYS A 83 3.60 1.64 7.96
CA LYS A 83 3.87 3.04 7.62
C LYS A 83 4.99 3.15 6.58
N ILE A 84 6.09 2.42 6.76
CA ILE A 84 7.21 2.42 5.80
C ILE A 84 6.73 1.95 4.43
N ALA A 85 6.04 0.80 4.36
CA ALA A 85 5.53 0.27 3.09
C ALA A 85 4.61 1.27 2.37
N ILE A 86 3.66 1.88 3.10
CA ILE A 86 2.74 2.88 2.55
C ILE A 86 3.48 4.11 2.07
N THR A 87 4.49 4.60 2.81
CA THR A 87 5.31 5.74 2.38
C THR A 87 6.00 5.42 1.05
N TYR A 88 6.66 4.26 0.93
CA TYR A 88 7.31 3.88 -0.32
C TYR A 88 6.33 3.79 -1.50
N TRP A 89 5.18 3.16 -1.30
CA TRP A 89 4.14 3.10 -2.33
C TRP A 89 3.60 4.47 -2.69
N TYR A 90 3.42 5.37 -1.73
CA TYR A 90 2.88 6.71 -1.95
C TYR A 90 3.87 7.63 -2.67
N GLU A 91 5.18 7.48 -2.42
CA GLU A 91 6.22 8.30 -3.07
C GLU A 91 6.35 8.06 -4.57
N GLU A 92 5.77 6.99 -5.12
CA GLU A 92 5.64 6.82 -6.57
C GLU A 92 4.79 7.93 -7.22
N LYS A 93 4.02 8.72 -6.43
CA LYS A 93 3.28 9.90 -6.91
C LYS A 93 4.12 10.84 -7.77
N LYS A 94 5.43 10.93 -7.51
CA LYS A 94 6.36 11.81 -8.23
C LYS A 94 6.53 11.42 -9.70
N TYR A 95 6.17 10.19 -10.06
CA TYR A 95 6.21 9.69 -11.43
C TYR A 95 4.83 9.67 -12.10
N TYR A 96 3.75 10.03 -11.39
CA TYR A 96 2.40 9.93 -11.91
C TYR A 96 1.97 11.14 -12.74
N GLY A 97 1.71 10.91 -14.03
CA GLY A 97 1.25 11.94 -14.95
C GLY A 97 -0.26 12.19 -14.85
N TYR A 98 -0.68 13.21 -14.10
CA TYR A 98 -2.09 13.57 -13.97
C TYR A 98 -2.74 14.11 -15.26
N ASN A 99 -1.96 14.52 -16.26
CA ASN A 99 -2.47 14.92 -17.59
C ASN A 99 -2.73 13.71 -18.49
N HIS A 100 -2.01 12.60 -18.26
CA HIS A 100 -2.15 11.34 -18.99
C HIS A 100 -2.36 10.20 -17.99
N PRO A 101 -3.51 10.19 -17.28
CA PRO A 101 -3.75 9.22 -16.21
C PRO A 101 -3.86 7.81 -16.78
N GLY A 102 -3.16 6.85 -16.17
CA GLY A 102 -3.14 5.49 -16.66
C GLY A 102 -2.31 4.56 -15.80
N PHE A 103 -2.23 3.30 -16.24
CA PHE A 103 -1.39 2.31 -15.59
C PHE A 103 0.08 2.50 -16.00
N SER A 104 0.96 2.48 -15.01
CA SER A 104 2.40 2.31 -15.18
C SER A 104 2.88 1.44 -14.03
N SER A 105 3.82 0.53 -14.31
CA SER A 105 4.45 -0.27 -13.26
C SER A 105 5.19 0.59 -12.23
N GLN A 106 5.64 1.80 -12.62
CA GLN A 106 6.34 2.74 -11.74
C GLN A 106 5.41 3.45 -10.74
N THR A 107 4.10 3.43 -10.96
CA THR A 107 3.11 4.16 -10.15
C THR A 107 1.98 3.29 -9.63
N ALA A 108 2.02 1.99 -9.92
CA ALA A 108 0.91 1.08 -9.65
C ALA A 108 0.60 0.95 -8.16
N HIS A 109 1.60 1.05 -7.28
CA HIS A 109 1.34 1.00 -5.85
C HIS A 109 0.70 2.30 -5.38
N PHE A 110 1.21 3.45 -5.83
CA PHE A 110 0.62 4.75 -5.51
C PHE A 110 -0.85 4.82 -5.94
N THR A 111 -1.15 4.49 -7.20
CA THR A 111 -2.51 4.58 -7.72
C THR A 111 -3.48 3.66 -6.99
N GLN A 112 -3.02 2.49 -6.52
CA GLN A 112 -3.82 1.61 -5.67
C GLN A 112 -4.02 2.20 -4.26
N VAL A 113 -3.00 2.84 -3.67
CA VAL A 113 -3.11 3.48 -2.34
C VAL A 113 -4.16 4.58 -2.33
N VAL A 114 -4.21 5.41 -3.37
CA VAL A 114 -5.14 6.55 -3.45
C VAL A 114 -6.43 6.25 -4.21
N TRP A 115 -6.67 4.98 -4.56
CA TRP A 115 -7.80 4.60 -5.41
C TRP A 115 -9.15 4.89 -4.72
N LYS A 116 -9.84 5.94 -5.18
CA LYS A 116 -11.06 6.48 -4.53
C LYS A 116 -12.13 5.44 -4.24
N SER A 117 -12.31 4.47 -5.14
CA SER A 117 -13.36 3.46 -5.00
C SER A 117 -12.98 2.27 -4.11
N SER A 118 -11.72 2.10 -3.72
CA SER A 118 -11.32 1.04 -2.79
C SER A 118 -11.90 1.31 -1.40
N ARG A 119 -12.59 0.33 -0.82
CA ARG A 119 -13.39 0.50 0.42
C ARG A 119 -12.77 -0.15 1.64
N THR A 120 -12.10 -1.27 1.45
CA THR A 120 -11.55 -2.05 2.56
C THR A 120 -10.18 -2.54 2.20
N LEU A 121 -9.28 -2.57 3.17
CA LEU A 121 -7.95 -3.13 3.02
C LEU A 121 -7.62 -4.06 4.19
N GLY A 122 -6.78 -5.06 3.92
CA GLY A 122 -6.21 -5.92 4.94
C GLY A 122 -4.74 -6.16 4.63
N CYS A 123 -3.88 -5.96 5.62
CA CYS A 123 -2.44 -6.09 5.45
C CYS A 123 -1.86 -7.09 6.44
N ALA A 124 -0.70 -7.64 6.10
CA ALA A 124 0.09 -8.47 6.99
C ALA A 124 1.58 -8.31 6.67
N LYS A 125 2.42 -8.68 7.63
CA LYS A 125 3.87 -8.68 7.47
C LYS A 125 4.46 -10.02 7.87
N SER A 126 5.57 -10.38 7.22
CA SER A 126 6.33 -11.59 7.50
C SER A 126 7.82 -11.30 7.42
N ARG A 127 8.62 -12.13 8.10
CA ARG A 127 10.08 -12.05 8.12
C ARG A 127 10.65 -13.41 7.76
N ALA A 128 11.65 -13.42 6.89
CA ALA A 128 12.48 -14.55 6.55
C ALA A 128 13.92 -14.32 7.00
N HIS A 129 14.68 -15.40 7.14
CA HIS A 129 16.10 -15.36 7.50
C HIS A 129 16.83 -16.43 6.68
N GLU A 130 17.90 -16.04 5.99
CA GLU A 130 18.75 -16.95 5.20
C GLU A 130 20.20 -16.46 5.32
N GLY A 131 21.08 -17.31 5.84
CA GLY A 131 22.47 -16.94 6.16
C GLY A 131 22.52 -15.80 7.17
N HIS A 132 23.20 -14.70 6.82
CA HIS A 132 23.30 -13.48 7.63
C HIS A 132 22.25 -12.42 7.28
N PHE A 133 21.29 -12.74 6.40
CA PHE A 133 20.33 -11.78 5.88
C PHE A 133 18.92 -12.05 6.39
N TYR A 134 18.21 -10.96 6.67
CA TYR A 134 16.79 -10.93 6.97
C TYR A 134 16.05 -10.30 5.81
N ARG A 135 14.88 -10.86 5.47
CA ARG A 135 14.00 -10.31 4.44
C ARG A 135 12.63 -10.08 5.03
N PHE A 136 12.10 -8.88 4.80
CA PHE A 136 10.85 -8.42 5.36
C PHE A 136 9.85 -8.24 4.24
N PHE A 137 8.60 -8.61 4.48
CA PHE A 137 7.49 -8.47 3.55
C PHE A 137 6.36 -7.72 4.24
N VAL A 138 5.74 -6.79 3.52
CA VAL A 138 4.42 -6.23 3.85
C VAL A 138 3.54 -6.41 2.63
N VAL A 139 2.44 -7.14 2.79
CA VAL A 139 1.45 -7.36 1.73
C VAL A 139 0.15 -6.71 2.19
N CYS A 140 -0.49 -5.96 1.30
CA CYS A 140 -1.82 -5.39 1.52
C CYS A 140 -2.74 -5.80 0.37
N ASN A 141 -3.93 -6.33 0.69
CA ASN A 141 -4.98 -6.58 -0.28
C ASN A 141 -6.11 -5.55 -0.15
N TYR A 142 -6.64 -5.11 -1.29
CA TYR A 142 -7.67 -4.08 -1.39
C TYR A 142 -8.95 -4.65 -1.99
N TYR A 143 -10.09 -4.32 -1.39
CA TYR A 143 -11.42 -4.67 -1.89
C TYR A 143 -12.16 -3.46 -2.45
N ILE A 144 -12.80 -3.74 -3.58
CA ILE A 144 -12.73 -3.01 -4.84
C ILE A 144 -11.27 -2.82 -5.29
N LYS A 145 -10.88 -3.62 -6.28
CA LYS A 145 -9.57 -3.60 -6.92
C LYS A 145 -9.34 -2.25 -7.63
N GLY A 146 -8.18 -1.66 -7.43
CA GLY A 146 -7.73 -0.48 -8.14
C GLY A 146 -7.03 -0.81 -9.45
N ASN A 147 -6.45 0.21 -10.09
CA ASN A 147 -5.66 0.07 -11.32
C ASN A 147 -6.43 -0.57 -12.49
N ILE A 148 -7.75 -0.36 -12.53
CA ILE A 148 -8.58 -0.80 -13.64
C ILE A 148 -8.40 0.17 -14.80
N LEU A 149 -8.11 -0.37 -15.99
CA LEU A 149 -7.99 0.40 -17.22
C LEU A 149 -9.21 1.29 -17.43
N ASN A 150 -9.00 2.50 -17.94
CA ASN A 150 -10.02 3.52 -18.19
C ASN A 150 -10.76 4.04 -16.94
N ARG A 151 -10.28 3.75 -15.73
CA ARG A 151 -10.87 4.24 -14.46
C ARG A 151 -9.96 5.16 -13.64
N PHE A 152 -8.76 5.46 -14.13
CA PHE A 152 -7.74 6.23 -13.39
C PHE A 152 -8.16 7.67 -13.11
N LYS A 153 -8.69 8.39 -14.12
CA LYS A 153 -9.08 9.80 -13.97
C LYS A 153 -10.10 10.02 -12.84
N GLN A 154 -11.02 9.08 -12.63
CA GLN A 154 -12.05 9.17 -11.59
C GLN A 154 -11.56 8.70 -10.21
N ASN A 155 -10.48 7.91 -10.16
CA ASN A 155 -10.04 7.24 -8.93
C ASN A 155 -8.71 7.72 -8.38
N VAL A 156 -7.91 8.46 -9.16
CA VAL A 156 -6.62 9.01 -8.73
C VAL A 156 -6.74 10.54 -8.73
N PRO A 157 -7.26 11.14 -7.64
CA PRO A 157 -7.47 12.58 -7.58
C PRO A 157 -6.12 13.32 -7.57
N ARG A 158 -6.11 14.53 -8.13
CA ARG A 158 -4.97 15.45 -8.00
C ARG A 158 -4.78 15.83 -6.52
N PRO A 159 -3.53 16.03 -6.06
CA PRO A 159 -3.28 16.65 -4.76
C PRO A 159 -3.92 18.04 -4.75
N ARG A 160 -4.43 18.44 -3.59
CA ARG A 160 -4.92 19.80 -3.36
C ARG A 160 -3.78 20.71 -2.95
#